data_AF-A0A1Q7BIQ5-F1
#
_entry.id   AF-A0A1Q7BIQ5-F1
#
_cell.length_a   1.000
_cell.length_b   1.000
_cell.length_c   1.000
_cell.angle_alpha   90.00
_cell.angle_beta   90.00
_cell.angle_gamma   90.00
#
_symmetry.space_group_name_H-M   'P 1'
#
loop_
_entity.id
_entity.type
_entity.pdbx_description
1 polymer ?
#
loop_
_entity_poly.entity_id
_entity_poly.type
_entity_poly.pdbx_seq_one_letter_code
_entity_poly.pdbx_strand_id
1 'polypeptide(L)'
;MMMLTRLLDGLRLARLRQSAVRYAEHGWDVVPGAVRCGDRFRCVAQCPTVACHPDWLGWEQTSTRDPDWVAALWAFRQRAILLATGRAFDVLEVPAFLGAGAERGALRGPVAVTGVGRWMFLVRPAAALHRAFLDRADVVLHGPGSWIPAPPTLTLEGRVRWLVDPEEVHWRLPDAQAVQAKLAAALPPSPERRPRPQPRIA
;
A
#
# COMPACT_ATOMS: atom_id res chain seq x y z
N MET A 1 -34.48 -7.26 -5.96
CA MET A 1 -33.18 -7.30 -5.26
C MET A 1 -32.00 -7.63 -6.18
N MET A 2 -32.07 -8.66 -7.04
CA MET A 2 -30.95 -9.04 -7.94
C MET A 2 -30.50 -7.98 -8.98
N MET A 3 -31.43 -7.19 -9.54
CA MET A 3 -31.08 -6.13 -10.50
C MET A 3 -30.24 -5.01 -9.88
N LEU A 4 -30.56 -4.60 -8.64
CA LEU A 4 -29.82 -3.57 -7.92
C LEU A 4 -28.40 -4.04 -7.59
N THR A 5 -28.23 -5.29 -7.18
CA THR A 5 -26.90 -5.88 -6.92
C THR A 5 -26.04 -5.89 -8.18
N ARG A 6 -26.60 -6.32 -9.32
CA ARG A 6 -25.86 -6.32 -10.61
C ARG A 6 -25.44 -4.92 -11.06
N LEU A 7 -26.28 -3.91 -10.86
CA LEU A 7 -25.95 -2.51 -11.18
C LEU A 7 -24.82 -1.98 -10.29
N LEU A 8 -24.91 -2.19 -8.97
CA LEU A 8 -23.88 -1.78 -8.02
C LEU A 8 -22.55 -2.48 -8.28
N ASP A 9 -22.59 -3.76 -8.65
CA ASP A 9 -21.39 -4.49 -9.05
C ASP A 9 -20.80 -3.91 -10.34
N GLY A 10 -21.62 -3.66 -11.38
CA GLY A 10 -21.17 -2.99 -12.60
C GLY A 10 -20.46 -1.65 -12.35
N LEU A 11 -21.03 -0.81 -11.49
CA LEU A 11 -20.43 0.48 -11.10
C LEU A 11 -19.09 0.30 -10.36
N ARG A 12 -19.00 -0.69 -9.46
CA ARG A 12 -17.75 -1.00 -8.75
C ARG A 12 -16.65 -1.43 -9.71
N LEU A 13 -16.99 -2.22 -10.73
CA LEU A 13 -16.04 -2.69 -11.73
C LEU A 13 -15.55 -1.58 -12.63
N ALA A 14 -16.46 -0.71 -13.07
CA ALA A 14 -16.12 0.48 -13.83
C ALA A 14 -15.14 1.35 -13.04
N ARG A 15 -15.41 1.57 -11.74
CA ARG A 15 -14.51 2.33 -10.85
C ARG A 15 -13.15 1.64 -10.66
N LEU A 16 -13.13 0.32 -10.50
CA LEU A 16 -11.88 -0.43 -10.35
C LEU A 16 -11.02 -0.30 -11.62
N ARG A 17 -11.61 -0.49 -12.80
CA ARG A 17 -10.93 -0.31 -14.08
C ARG A 17 -10.43 1.12 -14.24
N GLN A 18 -11.27 2.12 -13.97
CA GLN A 18 -10.90 3.53 -14.08
C GLN A 18 -9.72 3.88 -13.16
N SER A 19 -9.72 3.41 -11.91
CA SER A 19 -8.60 3.63 -10.99
C SER A 19 -7.32 2.97 -11.49
N ALA A 20 -7.39 1.72 -11.99
CA ALA A 20 -6.23 1.02 -12.53
C ALA A 20 -5.61 1.78 -13.72
N VAL A 21 -6.45 2.20 -14.67
CA VAL A 21 -6.04 3.00 -15.83
C VAL A 21 -5.39 4.31 -15.36
N ARG A 22 -6.00 4.99 -14.40
CA ARG A 22 -5.48 6.27 -13.89
C ARG A 22 -4.11 6.14 -13.24
N TYR A 23 -3.83 5.05 -12.52
CA TYR A 23 -2.50 4.80 -11.98
C TYR A 23 -1.47 4.60 -13.10
N ALA A 24 -1.83 3.85 -14.15
CA ALA A 24 -0.98 3.64 -15.32
C ALA A 24 -0.72 4.95 -16.08
N GLU A 25 -1.76 5.77 -16.33
CA GLU A 25 -1.66 7.10 -16.95
C GLU A 25 -0.71 8.02 -16.18
N HIS A 26 -0.72 7.95 -14.85
CA HIS A 26 0.20 8.71 -14.03
C HIS A 26 1.64 8.16 -14.06
N GLY A 27 1.85 6.96 -14.60
CA GLY A 27 3.16 6.33 -14.70
C GLY A 27 3.50 5.42 -13.52
N TRP A 28 2.51 5.02 -12.72
CA TRP A 28 2.69 3.99 -11.70
C TRP A 28 2.53 2.60 -12.31
N ASP A 29 3.43 1.70 -11.90
CA ASP A 29 3.49 0.33 -12.40
C ASP A 29 2.32 -0.51 -11.85
N VAL A 30 1.30 -0.73 -12.67
CA VAL A 30 0.12 -1.52 -12.31
C VAL A 30 0.44 -3.00 -12.46
N VAL A 31 0.12 -3.76 -11.42
CA VAL A 31 0.29 -5.21 -11.36
C VAL A 31 -1.09 -5.86 -11.21
N PRO A 32 -1.46 -6.80 -12.08
CA PRO A 32 -2.71 -7.54 -11.94
C PRO A 32 -2.65 -8.47 -10.72
N GLY A 33 -3.52 -8.23 -9.75
CA GLY A 33 -3.59 -8.98 -8.50
C GLY A 33 -4.65 -10.07 -8.48
N ALA A 34 -4.42 -11.06 -7.63
CA ALA A 34 -5.37 -12.12 -7.31
C ALA A 34 -6.67 -11.54 -6.74
N VAL A 35 -7.80 -12.11 -7.16
CA VAL A 35 -9.13 -11.59 -6.77
C VAL A 35 -9.63 -12.28 -5.52
N ARG A 36 -10.10 -11.52 -4.54
CA ARG A 36 -10.79 -12.07 -3.38
C ARG A 36 -12.04 -12.86 -3.81
N CYS A 37 -12.17 -14.09 -3.34
CA CYS A 37 -13.30 -14.97 -3.56
C CYS A 37 -13.68 -15.62 -2.22
N GLY A 38 -14.61 -15.00 -1.48
CA GLY A 38 -14.96 -15.45 -0.13
C GLY A 38 -13.85 -15.13 0.87
N ASP A 39 -13.27 -16.18 1.45
CA ASP A 39 -12.19 -16.18 2.46
C ASP A 39 -10.80 -16.45 1.86
N ARG A 40 -10.70 -16.65 0.54
CA ARG A 40 -9.45 -16.91 -0.17
C ARG A 40 -9.24 -15.96 -1.35
N PHE A 41 -8.04 -16.01 -1.91
CA PHE A 41 -7.74 -15.39 -3.20
C PHE A 41 -7.80 -16.42 -4.33
N ARG A 42 -8.32 -15.99 -5.47
CA ARG A 42 -8.27 -16.74 -6.72
C ARG A 42 -7.11 -16.19 -7.55
N CYS A 43 -6.01 -16.94 -7.57
CA CYS A 43 -4.84 -16.69 -8.41
C CYS A 43 -4.58 -17.88 -9.34
N VAL A 44 -3.75 -17.70 -10.38
CA VAL A 44 -3.40 -18.79 -11.31
C VAL A 44 -2.63 -19.94 -10.65
N ALA A 45 -1.82 -19.62 -9.64
CA ALA A 45 -0.94 -20.57 -8.95
C ALA A 45 -1.64 -21.32 -7.81
N GLN A 46 -2.90 -20.97 -7.48
CA GLN A 46 -3.67 -21.55 -6.37
C GLN A 46 -2.89 -21.55 -5.03
N CYS A 47 -2.16 -20.48 -4.76
CA CYS A 47 -1.28 -20.41 -3.60
C CYS A 47 -2.06 -20.33 -2.27
N PRO A 48 -1.46 -20.76 -1.15
CA PRO A 48 -2.08 -20.67 0.18
C PRO A 48 -2.03 -19.26 0.79
N THR A 49 -1.51 -18.26 0.07
CA THR A 49 -1.29 -16.91 0.60
C THR A 49 -2.60 -16.21 0.96
N VAL A 50 -2.66 -15.69 2.19
CA VAL A 50 -3.81 -14.92 2.70
C VAL A 50 -3.69 -13.41 2.46
N ALA A 51 -2.51 -12.92 2.09
CA ALA A 51 -2.30 -11.54 1.68
C ALA A 51 -2.67 -11.33 0.20
N CYS A 52 -3.08 -10.11 -0.16
CA CYS A 52 -3.31 -9.76 -1.56
C CYS A 52 -1.98 -9.78 -2.34
N HIS A 53 -1.92 -10.56 -3.42
CA HIS A 53 -0.68 -10.87 -4.14
C HIS A 53 -0.91 -10.86 -5.66
N PRO A 54 0.15 -10.75 -6.47
CA PRO A 54 0.06 -10.79 -7.93
C PRO A 54 -0.60 -12.06 -8.43
N ASP A 55 -1.38 -11.94 -9.50
CA ASP A 55 -2.13 -13.07 -10.07
C ASP A 55 -1.20 -14.10 -10.72
N TRP A 56 0.05 -13.74 -11.06
CA TRP A 56 1.00 -14.56 -11.83
C TRP A 56 2.43 -14.54 -11.22
N LEU A 57 3.19 -15.63 -11.41
CA LEU A 57 4.61 -15.73 -11.00
C LEU A 57 5.52 -14.96 -11.95
N GLY A 58 6.48 -14.18 -11.44
CA GLY A 58 7.30 -13.28 -12.27
C GLY A 58 6.54 -12.02 -12.70
N TRP A 59 5.64 -11.55 -11.83
CA TRP A 59 4.78 -10.39 -12.04
C TRP A 59 5.55 -9.12 -12.37
N GLU A 60 6.82 -9.02 -11.98
CA GLU A 60 7.72 -7.91 -12.25
C GLU A 60 7.80 -7.62 -13.75
N GLN A 61 7.80 -8.67 -14.58
CA GLN A 61 7.83 -8.58 -16.05
C GLN A 61 6.47 -8.18 -16.64
N THR A 62 5.39 -8.39 -15.89
CA THR A 62 4.01 -8.11 -16.32
C THR A 62 3.46 -6.80 -15.77
N SER A 63 4.20 -6.17 -14.86
CA SER A 63 3.91 -4.82 -14.37
C SER A 63 3.96 -3.84 -15.55
N THR A 64 2.97 -2.95 -15.63
CA THR A 64 2.81 -2.10 -16.80
C THR A 64 2.28 -0.72 -16.44
N ARG A 65 2.67 0.27 -17.23
CA ARG A 65 2.17 1.65 -17.18
C ARG A 65 1.38 2.00 -18.44
N ASP A 66 1.14 1.03 -19.31
CA ASP A 66 0.34 1.22 -20.52
C ASP A 66 -1.14 1.24 -20.15
N PRO A 67 -1.82 2.41 -20.23
CA PRO A 67 -3.20 2.54 -19.82
C PRO A 67 -4.17 1.76 -20.71
N ASP A 68 -3.88 1.62 -22.00
CA ASP A 68 -4.72 0.87 -22.94
C ASP A 68 -4.64 -0.63 -22.64
N TRP A 69 -3.44 -1.12 -22.36
CA TRP A 69 -3.23 -2.51 -21.92
C TRP A 69 -3.92 -2.79 -20.59
N VAL A 70 -3.81 -1.90 -19.60
CA VAL A 70 -4.51 -2.02 -18.32
C VAL A 70 -6.03 -2.03 -18.52
N ALA A 71 -6.55 -1.14 -19.37
CA ALA A 71 -7.97 -1.04 -19.66
C ALA A 71 -8.51 -2.33 -20.29
N ALA A 72 -7.80 -2.89 -21.28
CA ALA A 72 -8.14 -4.16 -21.91
C ALA A 72 -8.11 -5.33 -20.92
N LEU A 73 -7.08 -5.39 -20.07
CA LEU A 73 -6.91 -6.47 -19.10
C LEU A 73 -8.04 -6.52 -18.07
N TRP A 74 -8.45 -5.37 -17.53
CA TRP A 74 -9.57 -5.27 -16.59
C TRP A 74 -10.95 -5.45 -17.25
N ALA A 75 -11.07 -5.17 -18.54
CA ALA A 75 -12.28 -5.47 -19.31
C ALA A 75 -12.45 -6.98 -19.53
N PHE A 76 -11.35 -7.69 -19.78
CA PHE A 76 -11.37 -9.14 -19.99
C PHE A 76 -11.69 -9.91 -18.69
N ARG A 77 -11.00 -9.57 -17.60
CA ARG A 77 -11.22 -10.22 -16.30
C ARG A 77 -10.98 -9.23 -15.18
N GLN A 78 -11.87 -9.24 -14.20
CA GLN A 78 -11.69 -8.48 -12.96
C GLN A 78 -10.43 -8.97 -12.24
N ARG A 79 -9.61 -8.03 -11.79
CA ARG A 79 -8.37 -8.29 -11.04
C ARG A 79 -8.26 -7.29 -9.89
N ALA A 80 -7.61 -7.69 -8.80
CA ALA A 80 -7.21 -6.72 -7.79
C ALA A 80 -6.16 -5.77 -8.38
N ILE A 81 -6.15 -4.51 -7.96
CA ILE A 81 -5.13 -3.55 -8.37
C ILE A 81 -4.00 -3.62 -7.36
N LEU A 82 -2.83 -4.03 -7.82
CA LEU A 82 -1.59 -3.89 -7.08
C LEU A 82 -0.73 -2.84 -7.79
N LEU A 83 0.14 -2.19 -7.04
CA LEU A 83 1.16 -1.30 -7.59
C LEU A 83 2.54 -1.79 -7.17
N ALA A 84 3.44 -1.89 -8.13
CA ALA A 84 4.83 -2.23 -7.87
C ALA A 84 5.55 -1.06 -7.19
N THR A 85 6.32 -1.35 -6.15
CA THR A 85 7.15 -0.37 -5.44
C THR A 85 8.61 -0.42 -5.91
N GLY A 86 9.42 0.58 -5.54
CA GLY A 86 10.85 0.61 -5.89
C GLY A 86 11.21 1.32 -7.18
N ARG A 87 10.22 1.78 -7.97
CA ARG A 87 10.45 2.52 -9.23
C ARG A 87 9.85 3.91 -9.21
N ALA A 88 8.52 4.00 -9.30
CA ALA A 88 7.83 5.29 -9.27
C ALA A 88 7.75 5.87 -7.85
N PHE A 89 7.67 5.00 -6.85
CA PHE A 89 7.57 5.34 -5.43
C PHE A 89 7.97 4.14 -4.57
N ASP A 90 8.28 4.43 -3.32
CA ASP A 90 8.30 3.44 -2.24
C ASP A 90 7.11 3.66 -1.32
N VAL A 91 6.80 2.65 -0.49
CA VAL A 91 5.72 2.75 0.51
C VAL A 91 6.24 2.44 1.88
N LEU A 92 5.97 3.33 2.83
CA LEU A 92 6.15 3.06 4.24
C LEU A 92 4.81 2.69 4.86
N GLU A 93 4.67 1.42 5.25
CA GLU A 93 3.49 0.90 5.92
C GLU A 93 3.68 0.91 7.45
N VAL A 94 2.78 1.59 8.16
CA VAL A 94 2.85 1.81 9.61
C VAL A 94 1.50 1.55 10.30
N PRO A 95 1.48 1.30 11.61
CA PRO A 95 0.23 1.25 12.36
C PRO A 95 -0.40 2.64 12.45
N ALA A 96 -1.74 2.71 12.56
CA ALA A 96 -2.48 3.97 12.60
C ALA A 96 -1.99 4.94 13.69
N PHE A 97 -1.63 4.44 14.88
CA PHE A 97 -1.16 5.29 15.97
C PHE A 97 0.14 6.04 15.63
N LEU A 98 0.99 5.44 14.78
CA LEU A 98 2.24 6.05 14.34
C LEU A 98 2.01 7.00 13.17
N GLY A 99 1.10 6.62 12.26
CA GLY A 99 0.74 7.42 11.09
C GLY A 99 -0.05 8.69 11.41
N ALA A 100 -0.84 8.70 12.50
CA ALA A 100 -1.73 9.79 12.84
C ALA A 100 -0.98 11.14 12.97
N GLY A 101 -1.37 12.11 12.14
CA GLY A 101 -0.76 13.44 12.07
C GLY A 101 0.39 13.56 11.09
N ALA A 102 1.00 12.46 10.65
CA ALA A 102 2.05 12.48 9.64
C ALA A 102 1.52 12.88 8.26
N GLU A 103 0.23 12.62 7.98
CA GLU A 103 -0.47 12.94 6.73
C GLU A 103 -0.77 14.44 6.53
N ARG A 104 -0.55 15.28 7.55
CA ARG A 104 -0.84 16.73 7.52
C ARG A 104 0.41 17.59 7.31
N GLY A 105 0.22 18.85 6.91
CA GLY A 105 1.29 19.85 6.84
C GLY A 105 2.14 19.78 5.58
N ALA A 106 3.36 20.33 5.64
CA ALA A 106 4.20 20.56 4.45
C ALA A 106 4.69 19.29 3.73
N LEU A 107 4.72 18.15 4.42
CA LEU A 107 5.14 16.85 3.87
C LEU A 107 3.96 16.01 3.39
N ARG A 108 2.81 16.65 3.09
CA ARG A 108 1.60 15.95 2.67
C ARG A 108 1.81 15.28 1.31
N GLY A 109 1.49 13.98 1.26
CA GLY A 109 1.55 13.12 0.08
C GLY A 109 0.42 12.10 0.09
N PRO A 110 0.36 11.21 -0.91
CA PRO A 110 -0.68 10.19 -0.97
C PRO A 110 -0.53 9.21 0.20
N VAL A 111 -1.65 8.91 0.85
CA VAL A 111 -1.70 7.96 1.97
C VAL A 111 -2.88 7.02 1.75
N ALA A 112 -2.61 5.74 1.58
CA ALA A 112 -3.64 4.71 1.56
C ALA A 112 -3.80 4.06 2.95
N VAL A 113 -4.96 3.49 3.20
CA VAL A 113 -5.26 2.72 4.41
C VAL A 113 -5.83 1.37 4.05
N THR A 114 -5.31 0.32 4.68
CA THR A 114 -5.80 -1.05 4.53
C THR A 114 -7.08 -1.26 5.34
N GLY A 115 -7.78 -2.38 5.09
CA GLY A 115 -9.01 -2.70 5.82
C GLY A 115 -8.80 -2.95 7.32
N VAL A 116 -7.60 -3.38 7.72
CA VAL A 116 -7.18 -3.54 9.13
C VAL A 116 -6.60 -2.25 9.73
N GLY A 117 -6.63 -1.12 9.00
CA GLY A 117 -6.22 0.18 9.53
C GLY A 117 -4.71 0.41 9.52
N ARG A 118 -3.95 -0.30 8.67
CA ARG A 118 -2.54 0.01 8.38
C ARG A 118 -2.46 1.18 7.42
N TRP A 119 -1.53 2.11 7.63
CA TRP A 119 -1.36 3.31 6.81
C TRP A 119 -0.16 3.13 5.91
N MET A 120 -0.35 3.35 4.61
CA MET A 120 0.65 3.23 3.55
C MET A 120 0.98 4.63 3.01
N PHE A 121 2.10 5.19 3.46
CA PHE A 121 2.60 6.48 2.97
C PHE A 121 3.39 6.27 1.69
N LEU A 122 2.93 6.83 0.57
CA LEU A 122 3.67 6.80 -0.69
C LEU A 122 4.70 7.93 -0.68
N VAL A 123 5.95 7.57 -0.91
CA VAL A 123 7.12 8.48 -0.83
C VAL A 123 7.98 8.35 -2.07
N ARG A 124 8.91 9.28 -2.27
CA ARG A 124 9.92 9.16 -3.34
C ARG A 124 10.68 7.83 -3.22
N PRO A 125 11.04 7.20 -4.34
CA PRO A 125 11.70 5.90 -4.37
C PRO A 125 13.13 5.95 -3.81
N ALA A 126 13.73 4.77 -3.65
CA ALA A 126 15.08 4.56 -3.10
C ALA A 126 15.21 4.98 -1.63
N ALA A 127 14.15 4.78 -0.86
CA ALA A 127 14.15 4.97 0.58
C ALA A 127 14.99 3.89 1.27
N ALA A 128 15.68 4.29 2.34
CA ALA A 128 16.24 3.36 3.32
C ALA A 128 15.42 3.45 4.60
N LEU A 129 15.22 2.32 5.29
CA LEU A 129 14.46 2.30 6.53
C LEU A 129 15.22 3.06 7.62
N HIS A 130 14.54 4.00 8.27
CA HIS A 130 15.08 4.81 9.33
C HIS A 130 15.43 3.94 10.54
N ARG A 131 16.56 4.22 11.19
CA ARG A 131 17.11 3.39 12.27
C ARG A 131 16.13 3.11 13.41
N ALA A 132 15.23 4.06 13.71
CA ALA A 132 14.22 3.93 14.76
C ALA A 132 13.18 2.83 14.48
N PHE A 133 13.13 2.30 13.26
CA PHE A 133 12.19 1.28 12.82
C PHE A 133 12.85 -0.07 12.52
N LEU A 134 14.18 -0.20 12.62
CA LEU A 134 14.88 -1.46 12.28
C LEU A 134 14.41 -2.65 13.14
N ASP A 135 14.12 -2.41 14.42
CA ASP A 135 13.65 -3.43 15.36
C ASP A 135 12.11 -3.51 15.43
N ARG A 136 11.39 -2.82 14.53
CA ARG A 136 9.93 -2.75 14.53
C ARG A 136 9.34 -3.58 13.40
N ALA A 137 8.91 -4.79 13.73
CA ALA A 137 8.20 -5.66 12.78
C ALA A 137 6.87 -5.09 12.28
N ASP A 138 6.28 -4.12 13.00
CA ASP A 138 5.06 -3.44 12.61
C ASP A 138 5.30 -2.21 11.71
N VAL A 139 6.53 -1.96 11.26
CA VAL A 139 6.85 -0.94 10.25
C VAL A 139 7.52 -1.62 9.07
N VAL A 140 6.94 -1.46 7.87
CA VAL A 140 7.42 -2.12 6.66
C VAL A 140 7.76 -1.08 5.61
N LEU A 141 8.94 -1.19 4.99
CA LEU A 141 9.30 -0.42 3.82
C LEU A 141 9.18 -1.30 2.58
N HIS A 142 8.22 -1.00 1.72
CA HIS A 142 8.06 -1.62 0.41
C HIS A 142 8.87 -0.83 -0.61
N GLY A 143 10.01 -1.41 -1.01
CA GLY A 143 10.90 -0.90 -2.05
C GLY A 143 10.91 -1.79 -3.30
N PRO A 144 12.07 -1.94 -3.99
CA PRO A 144 12.18 -2.83 -5.14
C PRO A 144 11.79 -4.29 -4.83
N GLY A 145 11.11 -4.95 -5.78
CA GLY A 145 10.67 -6.34 -5.63
C GLY A 145 9.45 -6.54 -4.72
N SER A 146 8.81 -5.44 -4.30
CA SER A 146 7.59 -5.45 -3.50
C SER A 146 6.40 -4.82 -4.25
N TRP A 147 5.21 -5.00 -3.71
CA TRP A 147 3.97 -4.39 -4.19
C TRP A 147 3.09 -3.98 -3.01
N ILE A 148 2.10 -3.12 -3.29
CA ILE A 148 0.99 -2.84 -2.37
C ILE A 148 -0.36 -3.02 -3.06
N PRO A 149 -1.43 -3.42 -2.35
CA PRO A 149 -2.78 -3.30 -2.87
C PRO A 149 -3.19 -1.83 -2.91
N ALA A 150 -3.62 -1.35 -4.08
CA ALA A 150 -4.02 0.04 -4.26
C ALA A 150 -5.54 0.23 -4.15
N PRO A 151 -6.03 1.37 -3.62
CA PRO A 151 -7.46 1.69 -3.67
C PRO A 151 -8.03 1.61 -5.09
N PRO A 152 -9.27 1.13 -5.29
CA PRO A 152 -10.22 0.66 -4.29
C PRO A 152 -10.21 -0.87 -4.07
N THR A 153 -9.07 -1.55 -4.21
CA THR A 153 -8.95 -3.02 -4.09
C THR A 153 -9.60 -3.57 -2.81
N LEU A 154 -10.34 -4.66 -2.94
CA LEU A 154 -10.91 -5.42 -1.82
C LEU A 154 -10.00 -6.60 -1.48
N THR A 155 -9.47 -6.63 -0.25
CA THR A 155 -8.65 -7.71 0.30
C THR A 155 -9.45 -8.53 1.31
N LEU A 156 -8.86 -9.58 1.90
CA LEU A 156 -9.48 -10.34 3.00
C LEU A 156 -9.75 -9.47 4.23
N GLU A 157 -8.88 -8.51 4.47
CA GLU A 157 -8.89 -7.55 5.58
C GLU A 157 -9.88 -6.40 5.39
N GLY A 158 -10.44 -6.24 4.19
CA GLY A 158 -11.36 -5.17 3.85
C GLY A 158 -10.89 -4.36 2.64
N ARG A 159 -11.52 -3.22 2.40
CA ARG A 159 -11.21 -2.38 1.24
C ARG A 159 -10.06 -1.45 1.54
N VAL A 160 -9.07 -1.40 0.65
CA VAL A 160 -8.04 -0.37 0.67
C VAL A 160 -8.64 0.95 0.18
N ARG A 161 -8.41 2.04 0.92
CA ARG A 161 -8.96 3.37 0.63
C ARG A 161 -7.86 4.42 0.67
N TRP A 162 -8.04 5.52 -0.06
CA TRP A 162 -7.22 6.70 0.15
C TRP A 162 -7.68 7.41 1.42
N LEU A 163 -6.72 7.70 2.31
CA LEU A 163 -6.85 8.69 3.38
C LEU A 163 -6.47 10.08 2.86
N VAL A 164 -5.42 10.15 2.05
CA VAL A 164 -5.07 11.30 1.23
C VAL A 164 -4.97 10.81 -0.20
N ASP A 165 -5.92 11.21 -1.04
CA ASP A 165 -5.96 10.80 -2.43
C ASP A 165 -4.78 11.41 -3.22
N PRO A 166 -4.10 10.66 -4.10
CA PRO A 166 -3.03 11.19 -4.93
C PRO A 166 -3.44 12.46 -5.68
N GLU A 167 -4.67 12.58 -6.12
CA GLU A 167 -5.15 13.75 -6.87
C GLU A 167 -5.21 15.02 -6.01
N GLU A 168 -5.62 14.88 -4.74
CA GLU A 168 -5.67 16.00 -3.78
C GLU A 168 -4.30 16.62 -3.53
N VAL A 169 -3.23 15.87 -3.78
CA VAL A 169 -1.84 16.32 -3.62
C VAL A 169 -1.13 16.50 -4.96
N HIS A 170 -1.87 16.46 -6.07
CA HIS A 170 -1.34 16.52 -7.44
C HIS A 170 -0.24 15.49 -7.70
N TRP A 171 -0.42 14.30 -7.13
CA TRP A 171 0.49 13.17 -7.21
C TRP A 171 1.92 13.45 -6.69
N ARG A 172 2.08 14.50 -5.89
CA ARG A 172 3.40 14.86 -5.35
C ARG A 172 3.79 13.88 -4.25
N LEU A 173 4.91 13.22 -4.47
CA LEU A 173 5.51 12.32 -3.51
C LEU A 173 6.46 13.10 -2.58
N PRO A 174 6.24 13.04 -1.26
CA PRO A 174 7.13 13.65 -0.28
C PRO A 174 8.44 12.88 -0.19
N ASP A 175 9.45 13.54 0.38
CA ASP A 175 10.74 12.94 0.69
C ASP A 175 10.61 11.82 1.74
N ALA A 176 11.21 10.67 1.47
CA ALA A 176 11.06 9.49 2.30
C ALA A 176 11.71 9.66 3.69
N GLN A 177 12.88 10.28 3.75
CA GLN A 177 13.59 10.51 5.00
C GLN A 177 12.83 11.51 5.88
N ALA A 178 12.28 12.57 5.28
CA ALA A 178 11.48 13.55 6.00
C ALA A 178 10.19 12.95 6.60
N VAL A 179 9.47 12.12 5.83
CA VAL A 179 8.29 11.41 6.34
C VAL A 179 8.66 10.45 7.47
N GLN A 180 9.73 9.67 7.31
CA GLN A 180 10.19 8.76 8.35
C GLN A 180 10.66 9.48 9.62
N ALA A 181 11.33 10.63 9.50
CA ALA A 181 11.73 11.44 10.64
C ALA A 181 10.50 11.96 11.41
N LYS A 182 9.47 12.41 10.69
CA LYS A 182 8.20 12.85 11.28
C LYS A 182 7.49 11.71 12.02
N LEU A 183 7.45 10.52 11.43
CA LEU A 183 6.89 9.32 12.07
C LEU A 183 7.72 8.90 13.30
N ALA A 184 9.05 8.94 13.19
CA ALA A 184 9.93 8.58 14.30
C ALA A 184 9.77 9.52 15.50
N ALA A 185 9.49 10.81 15.25
CA ALA A 185 9.19 11.79 16.29
C ALA A 185 7.86 11.52 17.03
N ALA A 186 6.94 10.75 16.42
CA ALA A 186 5.68 10.32 17.06
C ALA A 186 5.84 9.04 17.90
N LEU A 187 7.02 8.40 17.89
CA LEU A 187 7.27 7.26 18.76
C LEU A 187 7.23 7.71 20.23
N PRO A 188 6.65 6.89 21.13
CA PRO A 188 6.80 7.13 22.54
C PRO A 188 8.29 7.12 22.91
N PRO A 189 8.71 7.91 23.92
CA PRO A 189 10.08 7.83 24.42
C PRO A 189 10.39 6.37 24.76
N SER A 190 11.55 5.90 24.31
CA SER A 190 12.02 4.56 24.68
C SER A 190 12.01 4.47 26.20
N PRO A 191 11.51 3.38 26.81
CA PRO A 191 11.66 3.20 28.24
C PRO A 191 13.15 3.31 28.54
N GLU A 192 13.54 4.32 29.31
CA GLU A 192 14.93 4.49 29.71
C GLU A 192 15.44 3.15 30.21
N ARG A 193 16.57 2.70 29.66
CA ARG A 193 17.25 1.50 30.13
C ARG A 193 17.71 1.82 31.54
N ARG A 194 16.86 1.55 32.54
CA ARG A 194 17.13 1.83 33.96
C ARG A 194 18.52 1.27 34.25
N PRO A 195 19.51 2.08 34.67
CA PRO A 195 20.84 1.56 34.96
C PRO A 195 20.67 0.43 35.97
N ARG A 196 21.23 -0.75 35.66
CA ARG A 196 21.21 -1.87 36.60
C ARG A 196 21.80 -1.36 37.92
N PRO A 197 21.13 -1.53 39.06
CA PRO A 197 21.73 -1.17 40.34
C PRO A 197 23.07 -1.91 40.43
N GLN A 198 24.15 -1.16 40.61
CA GLN A 198 25.46 -1.75 40.83
C GLN A 198 25.38 -2.60 42.10
N PRO A 199 25.90 -3.84 42.10
CA PRO A 199 25.95 -4.63 43.32
C PRO A 199 26.76 -3.86 44.35
N ARG A 200 26.15 -3.58 45.51
CA ARG A 200 26.89 -3.09 46.67
C ARG A 200 27.83 -4.20 47.10
N ILE A 201 29.13 -4.00 46.88
CA ILE A 201 30.17 -4.84 47.47
C ILE A 201 30.12 -4.57 48.97
N ALA A 202 29.81 -5.62 49.74
CA ALA A 202 29.85 -5.63 51.19
C ALA A 202 31.28 -5.87 51.68
#